data_AF-A0A7G9ZDE2-F1
#
_entry.id   AF-A0A7G9ZDE2-F1
#
_cell.length_a   1.000
_cell.length_b   1.000
_cell.length_c   1.000
_cell.angle_alpha   90.00
_cell.angle_beta   90.00
_cell.angle_gamma   90.00
#
_symmetry.space_group_name_H-M   'P 1'
#
loop_
_entity.id
_entity.type
_entity.pdbx_description
1 polymer ?
#
loop_
_entity_poly.entity_id
_entity_poly.type
_entity_poly.pdbx_seq_one_letter_code
_entity_poly.pdbx_strand_id
1 'polypeptide(L)'
;MRITKWIKEEPDFFNLIYLGKSPPSITLDEFIEIKDRIQSNPLELKKHILSDIKDKRELRNEDTLSTATFYRRANQVELSLFSNNECYRWFSERKITNLS
;
A
#
# COMPACT_ATOMS: atom_id res chain seq x y z
N MET A 1 -20.97 -3.32 2.16
CA MET A 1 -20.21 -3.11 0.90
C MET A 1 -21.23 -3.16 -0.22
N ARG A 2 -21.29 -2.19 -1.14
CA ARG A 2 -22.37 -2.13 -2.15
C ARG A 2 -22.36 -3.30 -3.13
N ILE A 3 -21.19 -3.86 -3.43
CA ILE A 3 -21.02 -5.03 -4.31
C ILE A 3 -21.77 -6.28 -3.83
N THR A 4 -21.74 -6.60 -2.53
CA THR A 4 -22.48 -7.77 -2.02
C THR A 4 -23.99 -7.57 -2.06
N LYS A 5 -24.46 -6.33 -2.09
CA LYS A 5 -25.86 -5.98 -2.31
C LYS A 5 -26.22 -6.15 -3.79
N TRP A 6 -25.39 -5.63 -4.70
CA TRP A 6 -25.60 -5.76 -6.15
C TRP A 6 -25.55 -7.21 -6.65
N ILE A 7 -24.63 -8.04 -6.15
CA ILE A 7 -24.59 -9.47 -6.50
C ILE A 7 -25.89 -10.20 -6.11
N LYS A 8 -26.60 -9.73 -5.08
CA LYS A 8 -27.86 -10.33 -4.62
C LYS A 8 -29.11 -9.79 -5.31
N GLU A 9 -29.09 -8.51 -5.70
CA GLU A 9 -30.28 -7.78 -6.12
C GLU A 9 -30.31 -7.49 -7.63
N GLU A 10 -29.16 -7.48 -8.31
CA GLU A 10 -29.06 -7.12 -9.72
C GLU A 10 -28.68 -8.35 -10.59
N PRO A 11 -29.56 -8.78 -11.52
CA PRO A 11 -29.33 -9.92 -12.41
C PRO A 11 -27.98 -9.88 -13.15
N ASP A 12 -27.56 -8.69 -13.58
CA ASP A 12 -26.32 -8.48 -14.33
C ASP A 12 -25.06 -8.77 -13.50
N PHE A 13 -25.17 -8.78 -12.18
CA PHE A 13 -24.06 -8.97 -11.25
C PHE A 13 -24.03 -10.39 -10.63
N PHE A 14 -25.01 -11.25 -10.93
CA PHE A 14 -25.09 -12.61 -10.35
C PHE A 14 -23.88 -13.49 -10.68
N ASN A 15 -23.28 -13.30 -11.87
CA ASN A 15 -22.14 -14.08 -12.33
C ASN A 15 -20.78 -13.48 -11.93
N LEU A 16 -20.77 -12.36 -11.21
CA LEU A 16 -19.53 -11.73 -10.78
C LEU A 16 -19.02 -12.36 -9.48
N ILE A 17 -17.85 -12.98 -9.57
CA ILE A 17 -17.14 -13.51 -8.41
C ILE A 17 -16.39 -12.35 -7.75
N TYR A 18 -16.80 -11.99 -6.54
CA TYR A 18 -16.06 -11.04 -5.73
C TYR A 18 -14.75 -11.68 -5.24
N LEU A 19 -13.62 -11.28 -5.84
CA LEU A 19 -12.28 -11.81 -5.52
C LEU A 19 -11.70 -11.35 -4.18
N GLY A 20 -12.52 -10.77 -3.30
CA GLY A 20 -12.04 -10.18 -2.04
C GLY A 20 -11.32 -8.85 -2.25
N LYS A 21 -10.81 -8.28 -1.15
CA LYS A 21 -9.77 -7.24 -1.23
C LYS A 21 -8.45 -7.96 -1.47
N SER A 22 -7.79 -7.73 -2.60
CA SER A 22 -6.40 -8.17 -2.75
C SER A 22 -5.60 -7.66 -1.55
N PRO A 23 -4.75 -8.53 -0.96
CA PRO A 23 -3.82 -8.11 0.06
C PRO A 23 -3.08 -6.85 -0.42
N PRO A 24 -2.74 -5.93 0.49
CA PRO A 24 -1.92 -4.80 0.13
C PRO A 24 -0.61 -5.29 -0.52
N SER A 25 -0.30 -4.76 -1.70
CA SER A 25 0.90 -5.12 -2.46
C SER A 25 2.20 -4.71 -1.76
N ILE A 26 2.09 -3.98 -0.66
CA ILE A 26 3.14 -3.54 0.25
C ILE A 26 2.71 -3.89 1.67
N THR A 27 3.63 -4.39 2.49
CA THR A 27 3.35 -4.69 3.90
C THR A 27 3.36 -3.42 4.74
N LEU A 28 2.86 -3.51 5.98
CA LEU A 28 2.93 -2.39 6.93
C LEU A 28 4.39 -2.06 7.29
N ASP A 29 5.22 -3.08 7.52
CA ASP A 29 6.64 -2.91 7.88
C ASP A 29 7.42 -2.21 6.76
N GLU A 30 7.17 -2.60 5.50
CA GLU A 30 7.77 -1.92 4.34
C GLU A 30 7.30 -0.48 4.23
N PHE A 31 6.04 -0.19 4.57
CA PHE A 31 5.55 1.18 4.57
C PHE A 31 6.21 2.02 5.67
N ILE A 32 6.38 1.46 6.88
CA ILE A 32 7.09 2.11 7.98
C ILE A 32 8.55 2.36 7.59
N GLU A 33 9.23 1.37 7.01
CA GLU A 33 10.61 1.53 6.54
C GLU A 33 10.74 2.67 5.52
N ILE A 34 9.85 2.73 4.51
CA ILE A 34 9.83 3.83 3.53
C ILE A 34 9.64 5.18 4.24
N LYS A 35 8.72 5.23 5.19
CA LYS A 35 8.42 6.45 5.96
C LYS A 35 9.65 6.91 6.73
N ASP A 36 10.26 6.02 7.50
CA ASP A 36 11.38 6.34 8.38
C ASP A 36 12.60 6.76 7.56
N ARG A 37 12.88 6.12 6.42
CA ARG A 37 14.01 6.47 5.55
C ARG A 37 13.83 7.82 4.88
N ILE A 38 12.64 8.11 4.35
CA ILE A 38 12.35 9.43 3.77
C ILE A 38 12.43 10.54 4.84
N GLN A 39 11.99 10.26 6.06
CA GLN A 39 12.03 11.24 7.16
C GLN A 39 13.45 11.46 7.71
N SER A 40 14.24 10.40 7.88
CA SER A 40 15.59 10.47 8.43
C SER A 40 16.63 10.95 7.42
N ASN A 41 16.45 10.63 6.13
CA ASN A 41 17.33 11.08 5.06
C ASN A 41 16.53 11.49 3.81
N PRO A 42 16.00 12.73 3.78
CA PRO A 42 15.23 13.24 2.62
C PRO A 42 16.02 13.29 1.31
N LEU A 43 17.37 13.27 1.36
CA LEU A 43 18.23 13.27 0.18
C LEU A 43 18.51 11.86 -0.36
N GLU A 44 18.09 10.82 0.36
CA GLU A 44 18.24 9.45 -0.10
C GLU A 44 17.47 9.25 -1.41
N LEU A 45 18.15 8.70 -2.43
CA LEU A 45 17.49 8.40 -3.68
C LEU A 45 16.49 7.26 -3.44
N LYS A 46 15.20 7.53 -3.67
CA LYS A 46 14.10 6.57 -3.54
C LYS A 46 14.37 5.22 -4.24
N LYS A 47 15.16 5.21 -5.32
CA LYS A 47 15.56 3.96 -6.02
C LYS A 47 16.39 3.01 -5.12
N HIS A 48 17.17 3.53 -4.19
CA HIS A 48 17.97 2.74 -3.25
C HIS A 48 17.06 2.08 -2.22
N ILE A 49 16.12 2.84 -1.65
CA ILE A 49 15.07 2.31 -0.77
C ILE A 49 14.30 1.17 -1.46
N LEU A 50 13.91 1.36 -2.73
CA LEU A 50 13.25 0.32 -3.51
C LEU A 50 14.13 -0.93 -3.71
N SER A 51 15.42 -0.75 -4.01
CA SER A 51 16.36 -1.86 -4.17
C SER A 51 16.43 -2.67 -2.89
N ASP A 52 16.67 -2.02 -1.76
CA ASP A 52 16.83 -2.69 -0.47
C ASP A 52 15.55 -3.47 -0.07
N ILE A 53 14.37 -2.91 -0.35
CA ILE A 53 13.09 -3.60 -0.08
C ILE A 53 12.94 -4.83 -0.99
N LYS A 54 13.34 -4.74 -2.27
CA LYS A 54 13.30 -5.89 -3.19
C LYS A 54 14.27 -6.98 -2.75
N ASP A 55 15.48 -6.62 -2.38
CA ASP A 55 16.50 -7.56 -1.88
C ASP A 55 15.99 -8.27 -0.62
N LYS A 56 15.36 -7.52 0.30
CA LYS A 56 14.70 -8.07 1.49
C LYS A 56 13.56 -9.04 1.17
N ARG A 57 12.76 -8.77 0.13
CA ARG A 57 11.70 -9.69 -0.33
C ARG A 57 12.26 -10.95 -0.96
N GLU A 58 13.32 -10.81 -1.76
CA GLU A 58 14.03 -11.96 -2.35
C GLU A 58 14.56 -12.89 -1.26
N LEU A 59 15.18 -12.33 -0.21
CA LEU A 59 15.62 -13.10 0.96
C LEU A 59 14.48 -13.83 1.69
N ARG A 60 13.24 -13.31 1.63
CA ARG A 60 12.04 -13.93 2.21
C ARG A 60 11.28 -14.83 1.25
N ASN A 61 11.74 -15.01 0.01
CA ASN A 61 11.02 -15.68 -1.08
C ASN A 61 9.61 -15.08 -1.33
N GLU A 62 9.49 -13.75 -1.26
CA GLU A 62 8.27 -13.02 -1.55
C GLU A 62 8.26 -12.43 -2.97
N ASP A 63 7.06 -12.20 -3.52
CA ASP A 63 6.90 -11.52 -4.81
C ASP A 63 7.56 -10.14 -4.81
N THR A 64 8.32 -9.84 -5.86
CA THR A 64 8.99 -8.55 -6.03
C THR A 64 8.04 -7.37 -5.92
N LEU A 65 8.42 -6.36 -5.13
CA LEU A 65 7.64 -5.14 -5.01
C LEU A 65 7.62 -4.38 -6.35
N SER A 66 6.42 -4.12 -6.86
CA SER A 66 6.22 -3.30 -8.05
C SER A 66 6.76 -1.87 -7.84
N THR A 67 7.58 -1.40 -8.79
CA THR A 67 8.13 -0.05 -8.83
C THR A 67 7.02 1.01 -8.72
N ALA A 68 5.93 0.84 -9.47
CA ALA A 68 4.80 1.78 -9.43
C ALA A 68 4.12 1.81 -8.05
N THR A 69 3.99 0.65 -7.40
CA THR A 69 3.45 0.57 -6.04
C THR A 69 4.36 1.33 -5.07
N PHE A 70 5.66 1.09 -5.12
CA PHE A 70 6.63 1.75 -4.27
C PHE A 70 6.59 3.27 -4.42
N TYR A 71 6.71 3.80 -5.63
CA TYR A 71 6.75 5.26 -5.84
C TYR A 71 5.45 5.94 -5.44
N ARG A 72 4.30 5.29 -5.64
CA ARG A 72 3.01 5.79 -5.13
C ARG A 72 3.04 5.97 -3.61
N ARG A 73 3.67 5.05 -2.87
CA ARG A 73 3.78 5.11 -1.40
C ARG A 73 4.82 6.12 -0.94
N ALA A 74 6.00 6.12 -1.55
CA ALA A 74 7.03 7.08 -1.25
C ALA A 74 6.53 8.53 -1.42
N ASN A 75 5.76 8.80 -2.47
CA ASN A 75 5.17 10.12 -2.69
C ASN A 75 4.07 10.46 -1.67
N GLN A 76 3.28 9.48 -1.22
CA GLN A 76 2.31 9.71 -0.14
C GLN A 76 2.98 10.07 1.19
N VAL A 77 4.06 9.37 1.53
CA VAL A 77 4.89 9.68 2.70
C VAL A 77 5.47 11.09 2.58
N GLU A 78 6.04 11.44 1.44
CA GLU A 78 6.61 12.77 1.21
C GLU A 78 5.55 13.87 1.33
N LEU A 79 4.37 13.69 0.72
CA LEU A 79 3.25 14.62 0.85
C LEU A 79 2.77 14.76 2.29
N SER A 80 2.82 13.68 3.08
CA SER A 80 2.44 13.72 4.49
C SER A 80 3.38 14.56 5.36
N LEU A 81 4.60 14.86 4.91
CA LEU A 81 5.51 15.79 5.59
C LEU A 81 5.02 17.23 5.52
N PHE A 82 4.24 17.57 4.49
CA PHE A 82 3.75 18.92 4.24
C PHE A 82 2.26 19.08 4.56
N SER A 83 1.53 17.98 4.79
CA SER A 83 0.10 17.99 5.12
C SER A 83 -0.29 16.81 6.01
N ASN A 84 -0.76 17.10 7.23
CA ASN A 84 -1.20 16.10 8.21
C ASN A 84 -2.40 15.24 7.74
N ASN A 85 -3.17 15.71 6.74
CA ASN A 85 -4.34 15.00 6.23
C ASN A 85 -4.00 13.85 5.27
N GLU A 86 -2.73 13.70 4.83
CA GLU A 86 -2.32 12.67 3.88
C GLU A 86 -1.61 11.48 4.56
N CYS A 87 -1.21 11.62 5.83
CA CYS A 87 -0.62 10.55 6.61
C CYS A 87 -1.64 9.40 6.76
N TYR A 88 -1.30 8.20 6.28
CA TYR A 88 -2.12 6.99 6.38
C TYR A 88 -3.43 6.94 5.58
N ARG A 89 -3.69 7.89 4.67
CA ARG A 89 -4.91 7.87 3.82
C ARG A 89 -5.13 6.52 3.13
N TRP A 90 -4.05 5.84 2.80
CA TRP A 90 -4.07 4.49 2.24
C TRP A 90 -4.65 3.41 3.17
N PHE A 91 -4.30 3.40 4.46
CA PHE A 91 -4.83 2.43 5.43
C PHE A 91 -6.34 2.66 5.61
N SER A 92 -6.74 3.93 5.69
CA SER A 92 -8.14 4.36 5.75
C SER A 92 -8.94 3.95 4.51
N GLU A 93 -8.40 4.19 3.30
CA GLU A 93 -9.01 3.80 2.02
C GLU A 93 -9.18 2.27 1.90
N ARG A 94 -8.27 1.49 2.49
CA ARG A 94 -8.35 0.02 2.47
C ARG A 94 -9.06 -0.60 3.68
N LYS A 95 -9.59 0.19 4.61
CA LYS A 95 -10.15 -0.28 5.89
C LYS A 95 -9.21 -1.23 6.62
N ILE A 96 -7.92 -0.96 6.55
CA ILE A 96 -6.93 -1.64 7.40
C ILE A 96 -6.95 -0.84 8.70
N THR A 97 -7.74 -1.31 9.66
CA THR A 97 -7.77 -0.72 11.01
C THR A 97 -6.46 -1.04 11.69
N ASN A 98 -5.67 -0.01 12.00
CA ASN A 98 -4.67 -0.11 13.06
C ASN A 98 -5.44 -0.40 14.35
N LEU A 99 -5.30 -1.61 14.88
CA LEU A 99 -5.73 -1.92 16.23
C LEU A 99 -4.73 -1.24 17.16
N SER A 100 -5.08 -0.03 17.60
CA SER A 100 -4.52 0.65 18.75
C SER A 100 -5.35 0.32 19.98
#